data_AF-A0A2N4UPX3-F1
#
_entry.id   AF-A0A2N4UPX3-F1
#
_cell.length_a   1.000
_cell.length_b   1.000
_cell.length_c   1.000
_cell.angle_alpha   90.00
_cell.angle_beta   90.00
_cell.angle_gamma   90.00
#
_symmetry.space_group_name_H-M   'P 1'
#
loop_
_entity.id
_entity.type
_entity.pdbx_description
1 polymer ?
#
loop_
_entity_poly.entity_id
_entity_poly.type
_entity_poly.pdbx_seq_one_letter_code
_entity_poly.pdbx_strand_id
1 'polypeptide(L)'
;MQPLILIDDDEIDRVLNMSLLETFGISTTNNKTLARQVFYSTFKYTNRLIGLANKYGYKLEVKAVNPKNSKYEPGERYRISLSYKVIGIDPKEVSPEFKAELKTEQLRFAQESLYQQVRLENELFVERLAVKLNRFKRLNDLMSLNTIAEMSAECFSRNSKKAKPRMICRKYLRQYLSNPNRVASAKKQFESSPLFVEFRSNFIAEIQRLSVLLDISFIEFKYQTVKYIEDQIKQQKVI
;
A
#
# COMPACT_ATOMS: atom_id res chain seq x y z
N MET A 1 14.92 28.32 11.63
CA MET A 1 13.90 27.44 11.04
C MET A 1 14.58 26.20 10.48
N GLN A 2 13.88 25.07 10.39
CA GLN A 2 14.44 23.83 9.81
C GLN A 2 14.20 23.81 8.29
N PRO A 3 15.21 23.57 7.44
CA PRO A 3 15.01 23.58 6.00
C PRO A 3 14.13 22.40 5.56
N LEU A 4 13.41 22.57 4.44
CA LEU A 4 12.72 21.48 3.77
C LEU A 4 13.75 20.55 3.11
N ILE A 5 13.38 19.29 2.96
CA ILE A 5 14.22 18.30 2.29
C ILE A 5 13.93 18.37 0.80
N LEU A 6 14.98 18.41 -0.02
CA LEU A 6 14.92 18.29 -1.48
C LEU A 6 15.46 16.92 -1.89
N ILE A 7 14.95 16.38 -2.98
CA ILE A 7 15.41 15.09 -3.53
C ILE A 7 15.20 15.08 -5.04
N ASP A 8 16.10 14.42 -5.77
CA ASP A 8 15.97 14.14 -7.19
C ASP A 8 15.49 12.69 -7.46
N ASP A 9 15.03 12.43 -8.69
CA ASP A 9 14.45 11.13 -9.05
C ASP A 9 15.47 9.98 -9.08
N ASP A 10 16.76 10.28 -9.27
CA ASP A 10 17.83 9.28 -9.33
C ASP A 10 18.22 8.82 -7.91
N GLU A 11 18.18 9.72 -6.94
CA GLU A 11 18.40 9.45 -5.53
C GLU A 11 17.25 8.62 -4.93
N ILE A 12 16.01 8.83 -5.40
CA ILE A 12 14.85 8.01 -5.01
C ILE A 12 15.07 6.53 -5.36
N ASP A 13 15.56 6.25 -6.57
CA ASP A 13 15.82 4.87 -7.00
C ASP A 13 16.93 4.20 -6.17
N ARG A 14 17.90 4.96 -5.65
CA ARG A 14 18.95 4.44 -4.77
C ARG A 14 18.45 4.14 -3.36
N VAL A 15 17.51 4.94 -2.86
CA VAL A 15 16.91 4.74 -1.51
C VAL A 15 15.93 3.57 -1.51
N LEU A 16 15.22 3.34 -2.62
CA LEU A 16 14.26 2.26 -2.75
C LEU A 16 14.96 0.94 -3.06
N ASN A 17 14.81 -0.05 -2.18
CA ASN A 17 15.25 -1.41 -2.47
C ASN A 17 14.30 -2.08 -3.49
N MET A 18 14.48 -1.75 -4.77
CA MET A 18 13.61 -2.22 -5.85
C MET A 18 13.62 -3.76 -6.00
N SER A 19 14.74 -4.40 -5.68
CA SER A 19 14.87 -5.87 -5.71
C SER A 19 13.98 -6.60 -4.69
N LEU A 20 13.43 -5.88 -3.71
CA LEU A 20 12.57 -6.44 -2.67
C LEU A 20 11.26 -7.01 -3.23
N LEU A 21 10.60 -6.31 -4.15
CA LEU A 21 9.35 -6.77 -4.75
C LEU A 21 9.57 -8.02 -5.62
N GLU A 22 10.70 -8.06 -6.32
CA GLU A 22 11.12 -9.21 -7.13
C GLU A 22 11.43 -10.42 -6.25
N THR A 23 12.10 -10.20 -5.11
CA THR A 23 12.39 -11.24 -4.10
C THR A 23 11.11 -11.90 -3.57
N PHE A 24 10.03 -11.13 -3.42
CA PHE A 24 8.72 -11.65 -3.01
C PHE A 24 7.88 -12.25 -4.15
N GLY A 25 8.43 -12.27 -5.37
CA GLY A 25 7.72 -12.76 -6.55
C GLY A 25 6.51 -11.91 -6.92
N ILE A 26 6.46 -10.64 -6.48
CA ILE A 26 5.43 -9.68 -6.89
C ILE A 26 5.90 -9.07 -8.21
N SER A 27 5.59 -9.72 -9.32
CA SER A 27 5.91 -9.23 -10.67
C SER A 27 4.74 -8.39 -11.19
N THR A 28 4.81 -7.06 -11.03
CA THR A 28 3.89 -6.14 -11.73
C THR A 28 4.69 -5.22 -12.64
N THR A 29 4.10 -4.86 -13.79
CA THR A 29 4.74 -3.92 -14.73
C THR A 29 4.94 -2.52 -14.13
N ASN A 30 4.25 -2.22 -13.02
CA ASN A 30 4.27 -0.92 -12.36
C ASN A 30 5.11 -0.89 -11.07
N ASN A 31 5.78 -1.97 -10.66
CA ASN A 31 6.52 -2.05 -9.38
C ASN A 31 7.37 -0.80 -9.05
N LYS A 32 8.11 -0.28 -10.05
CA LYS A 32 8.92 0.94 -9.92
C LYS A 32 8.08 2.18 -9.70
N THR A 33 7.06 2.39 -10.53
CA THR A 33 6.08 3.48 -10.37
C THR A 33 5.42 3.45 -8.99
N LEU A 34 5.13 2.25 -8.49
CA LEU A 34 4.45 2.02 -7.23
C LEU A 34 5.36 2.31 -6.03
N ALA A 35 6.59 1.79 -6.01
CA ALA A 35 7.58 2.09 -4.98
C ALA A 35 7.85 3.60 -4.88
N ARG A 36 7.98 4.27 -6.04
CA ARG A 36 8.12 5.74 -6.12
C ARG A 36 6.90 6.48 -5.56
N GLN A 37 5.67 6.05 -5.85
CA GLN A 37 4.47 6.68 -5.29
C GLN A 37 4.41 6.61 -3.75
N VAL A 38 4.81 5.47 -3.18
CA VAL A 38 4.92 5.31 -1.72
C VAL A 38 5.98 6.26 -1.16
N PHE A 39 7.15 6.30 -1.81
CA PHE A 39 8.23 7.22 -1.47
C PHE A 39 7.74 8.67 -1.45
N TYR A 40 7.23 9.18 -2.58
CA TYR A 40 6.81 10.58 -2.71
C TYR A 40 5.73 10.96 -1.70
N SER A 41 4.75 10.08 -1.45
CA SER A 41 3.70 10.37 -0.47
C SER A 41 4.26 10.49 0.94
N THR A 42 5.16 9.58 1.33
CA THR A 42 5.80 9.58 2.64
C THR A 42 6.71 10.80 2.80
N PHE A 43 7.51 11.10 1.78
CA PHE A 43 8.39 12.26 1.73
C PHE A 43 7.62 13.59 1.81
N LYS A 44 6.58 13.74 0.98
CA LYS A 44 5.72 14.94 0.95
C LYS A 44 5.04 15.16 2.29
N TYR A 45 4.57 14.09 2.93
CA TYR A 45 3.99 14.16 4.26
C TYR A 45 5.00 14.66 5.30
N THR A 46 6.23 14.14 5.30
CA THR A 46 7.26 14.64 6.23
C THR A 46 7.59 16.11 5.98
N ASN A 47 7.74 16.55 4.73
CA ASN A 47 7.97 17.96 4.42
C ASN A 47 6.80 18.87 4.85
N ARG A 48 5.54 18.41 4.74
CA ARG A 48 4.40 19.14 5.29
C ARG A 48 4.49 19.31 6.80
N LEU A 49 4.94 18.28 7.52
CA LEU A 49 5.12 18.37 8.97
C LEU A 49 6.26 19.30 9.38
N ILE A 50 7.37 19.29 8.64
CA ILE A 50 8.46 20.27 8.84
C ILE A 50 7.94 21.69 8.58
N GLY A 51 7.20 21.91 7.49
CA GLY A 51 6.57 23.19 7.19
C GLY A 51 5.60 23.65 8.28
N LEU A 52 4.77 22.73 8.79
CA LEU A 52 3.87 22.99 9.90
C LEU A 52 4.64 23.39 11.16
N ALA A 53 5.71 22.68 11.52
CA ALA A 53 6.52 23.06 12.67
C ALA A 53 7.18 24.42 12.51
N ASN A 54 7.71 24.72 11.33
CA ASN A 54 8.28 26.04 11.02
C ASN A 54 7.26 27.17 11.16
N LYS A 55 6.00 26.96 10.74
CA LYS A 55 4.89 27.93 10.90
C LYS A 55 4.70 28.35 12.36
N TYR A 56 4.93 27.43 13.30
CA TYR A 56 4.82 27.67 14.75
C TYR A 56 6.17 27.94 15.44
N GLY A 57 7.26 28.09 14.69
CA GLY A 57 8.59 28.30 15.26
C GLY A 57 9.19 27.07 15.96
N TYR A 58 8.63 25.88 15.73
CA TYR A 58 9.06 24.63 16.34
C TYR A 58 10.10 23.90 15.50
N LYS A 59 10.92 23.07 16.15
CA LYS A 59 11.82 22.11 15.49
C LYS A 59 11.27 20.70 15.67
N LEU A 60 11.31 19.89 14.61
CA LEU A 60 10.89 18.49 14.66
C LEU A 60 12.09 17.55 14.64
N GLU A 61 12.08 16.62 15.59
CA GLU A 61 12.82 15.38 15.49
C GLU A 61 11.94 14.34 14.77
N VAL A 62 12.50 13.76 13.71
CA VAL A 62 11.89 12.66 12.96
C VAL A 62 12.69 11.40 13.26
N LYS A 63 12.03 10.32 13.68
CA LYS A 63 12.67 9.01 13.84
C LYS A 63 11.87 7.90 13.19
N ALA A 64 12.57 6.97 12.56
CA ALA A 64 12.02 5.68 12.21
C ALA A 64 11.74 4.86 13.48
N VAL A 65 10.50 4.45 13.72
CA VAL A 65 10.17 3.53 14.81
C VAL A 65 9.97 2.13 14.25
N ASN A 66 10.83 1.20 14.67
CA ASN A 66 10.65 -0.22 14.38
C ASN A 66 9.44 -0.76 15.14
N PRO A 67 8.62 -1.65 14.52
CA PRO A 67 7.61 -2.38 15.26
C PRO A 67 8.28 -3.21 16.35
N LYS A 68 7.65 -3.32 17.52
CA LYS A 68 8.20 -4.03 18.69
C LYS A 68 8.48 -5.52 18.42
N ASN A 69 7.87 -6.11 17.40
CA ASN A 69 8.11 -7.49 17.00
C ASN A 69 9.19 -7.53 15.90
N SER A 70 10.34 -8.12 16.22
CA SER A 70 11.46 -8.37 15.29
C SER A 70 11.18 -9.50 14.29
N LYS A 71 10.06 -10.20 14.42
CA LYS A 71 9.63 -11.26 13.51
C LYS A 71 8.31 -10.87 12.86
N TYR A 72 8.26 -11.07 11.55
CA TYR A 72 7.06 -10.91 10.74
C TYR A 72 6.09 -12.10 10.96
N GLU A 73 4.82 -11.80 11.20
CA GLU A 73 3.71 -12.72 11.44
C GLU A 73 2.58 -12.36 10.48
N PRO A 74 2.14 -13.30 9.62
CA PRO A 74 1.03 -13.06 8.70
C PRO A 74 -0.25 -12.65 9.44
N GLY A 75 -0.78 -11.47 9.11
CA GLY A 75 -2.01 -10.92 9.70
C GLY A 75 -1.78 -9.98 10.88
N GLU A 76 -0.56 -9.87 11.41
CA GLU A 76 -0.19 -8.81 12.34
C GLU A 76 -0.02 -7.47 11.61
N ARG A 77 -0.54 -6.40 12.21
CA ARG A 77 -0.33 -5.04 11.69
C ARG A 77 1.04 -4.53 12.11
N TYR A 78 2.04 -4.72 11.26
CA TYR A 78 3.33 -4.05 11.39
C TYR A 78 3.15 -2.56 11.09
N ARG A 79 2.92 -1.77 12.14
CA ARG A 79 2.87 -0.31 12.01
C ARG A 79 4.27 0.25 12.14
N ILE A 80 4.96 0.46 11.01
CA ILE A 80 6.10 1.37 10.99
C ILE A 80 5.53 2.77 11.16
N SER A 81 5.84 3.40 12.30
CA SER A 81 5.46 4.77 12.57
C SER A 81 6.66 5.68 12.49
N LEU A 82 6.47 6.82 11.85
CA LEU A 82 7.31 7.98 12.08
C LEU A 82 6.95 8.54 13.46
N SER A 83 7.93 8.67 14.35
CA SER A 83 7.74 9.52 15.52
C SER A 83 8.19 10.93 15.16
N TYR A 84 7.26 11.87 15.26
CA TYR A 84 7.51 13.30 15.14
C TYR A 84 7.46 13.89 16.54
N LYS A 85 8.59 14.41 17.01
CA LYS A 85 8.70 15.03 18.34
C LYS A 85 9.13 16.47 18.19
N VAL A 86 8.35 17.39 18.75
CA VAL A 86 8.80 18.78 18.91
C VAL A 86 9.95 18.79 19.91
N ILE A 87 11.06 19.44 19.54
CA ILE A 87 12.27 19.53 20.36
C ILE A 87 12.60 20.99 20.68
N GLY A 88 13.27 21.21 21.80
CA GLY A 88 13.71 22.54 22.24
C GLY A 88 12.63 23.40 22.91
N ILE A 89 11.44 22.84 23.15
CA ILE A 89 10.31 23.45 23.88
C ILE A 89 9.68 22.39 24.80
N ASP A 90 9.14 22.79 25.95
CA ASP A 90 8.40 21.89 26.85
C ASP A 90 7.14 21.35 26.12
N PRO A 91 6.88 20.03 26.11
CA PRO A 91 5.65 19.45 25.53
C PRO A 91 4.33 20.10 26.00
N LYS A 92 4.29 20.66 27.21
CA LYS A 92 3.15 21.38 27.76
C LYS A 92 2.93 22.75 27.12
N GLU A 93 4.00 23.37 26.62
CA GLU A 93 3.99 24.68 25.94
C GLU A 93 3.70 24.57 24.44
N VAL A 94 3.67 23.35 23.89
CA VAL A 94 3.27 23.12 22.50
C VAL A 94 1.80 23.49 22.31
N SER A 95 1.55 24.42 21.39
CA SER A 95 0.23 25.02 21.20
C SER A 95 -0.86 23.99 20.87
N PRO A 96 -2.08 24.16 21.41
CA PRO A 96 -3.24 23.33 21.06
C PRO A 96 -3.54 23.33 19.56
N GLU A 97 -3.36 24.47 18.89
CA GLU A 97 -3.59 24.65 17.46
C GLU A 97 -2.63 23.80 16.64
N PHE A 98 -1.33 23.81 16.99
CA PHE A 98 -0.34 22.95 16.34
C PHE A 98 -0.70 21.48 16.52
N LYS A 99 -1.11 21.06 17.73
CA LYS A 99 -1.52 19.67 18.00
C LYS A 99 -2.72 19.26 17.14
N ALA A 100 -3.68 20.16 16.94
CA ALA A 100 -4.85 19.93 16.09
C ALA A 100 -4.49 19.83 14.60
N GLU A 101 -3.67 20.74 14.08
CA GLU A 101 -3.19 20.71 12.69
C GLU A 101 -2.33 19.46 12.44
N LEU A 102 -1.45 19.09 13.38
CA LEU A 102 -0.63 17.88 13.31
C LEU A 102 -1.49 16.62 13.22
N LYS A 103 -2.53 16.51 14.05
CA LYS A 103 -3.48 15.38 14.01
C LYS A 103 -4.23 15.31 12.68
N THR A 104 -4.58 16.47 12.12
CA THR A 104 -5.25 16.55 10.82
C THR A 104 -4.36 16.04 9.70
N GLU A 105 -3.10 16.46 9.65
CA GLU A 105 -2.13 15.96 8.67
C GLU A 105 -1.85 14.45 8.84
N GLN A 106 -1.76 13.96 10.09
CA GLN A 106 -1.62 12.53 10.38
C GLN A 106 -2.80 11.70 9.84
N LEU A 107 -4.04 12.17 10.05
CA LEU A 107 -5.24 11.50 9.56
C LEU A 107 -5.29 11.50 8.04
N ARG A 108 -4.97 12.64 7.41
CA ARG A 108 -4.91 12.77 5.95
C ARG A 108 -3.89 11.80 5.35
N PHE A 109 -2.68 11.74 5.89
CA PHE A 109 -1.65 10.82 5.42
C PHE A 109 -2.06 9.35 5.62
N ALA A 110 -2.71 9.02 6.74
CA ALA A 110 -3.22 7.66 6.96
C ALA A 110 -4.28 7.27 5.91
N GLN A 111 -5.16 8.19 5.52
CA GLN A 111 -6.15 7.97 4.47
C GLN A 111 -5.50 7.83 3.08
N GLU A 112 -4.58 8.74 2.73
CA GLU A 112 -3.84 8.70 1.46
C GLU A 112 -3.05 7.39 1.33
N SER A 113 -2.36 6.99 2.40
CA SER A 113 -1.62 5.74 2.45
C SER A 113 -2.51 4.50 2.32
N LEU A 114 -3.68 4.48 2.97
CA LEU A 114 -4.62 3.37 2.86
C LEU A 114 -5.16 3.26 1.43
N TYR A 115 -5.47 4.40 0.81
CA TYR A 115 -5.94 4.45 -0.57
C TYR A 115 -4.89 3.88 -1.53
N GLN A 116 -3.62 4.26 -1.37
CA GLN A 116 -2.52 3.70 -2.17
C GLN A 116 -2.42 2.18 -2.01
N GLN A 117 -2.41 1.67 -0.78
CA GLN A 117 -2.36 0.23 -0.50
C GLN A 117 -3.54 -0.52 -1.17
N VAL A 118 -4.76 0.00 -1.03
CA VAL A 118 -5.96 -0.59 -1.65
C VAL A 118 -5.87 -0.60 -3.17
N ARG A 119 -5.36 0.48 -3.77
CA ARG A 119 -5.15 0.56 -5.21
C ARG A 119 -4.15 -0.49 -5.69
N LEU A 120 -3.03 -0.64 -4.98
CA LEU A 120 -1.99 -1.63 -5.28
C LEU A 120 -2.54 -3.06 -5.22
N GLU A 121 -3.28 -3.39 -4.17
CA GLU A 121 -3.94 -4.69 -4.03
C GLU A 121 -4.86 -4.98 -5.22
N ASN A 122 -5.59 -3.98 -5.71
CA ASN A 122 -6.48 -4.12 -6.86
C ASN A 122 -5.73 -4.32 -8.17
N GLU A 123 -4.67 -3.55 -8.41
CA GLU A 123 -3.83 -3.68 -9.61
C GLU A 123 -3.19 -5.07 -9.66
N LEU A 124 -2.61 -5.52 -8.55
CA LEU A 124 -2.04 -6.86 -8.40
C LEU A 124 -3.06 -7.96 -8.71
N PHE A 125 -4.27 -7.88 -8.16
CA PHE A 125 -5.34 -8.85 -8.41
C PHE A 125 -5.68 -8.92 -9.90
N VAL A 126 -5.87 -7.76 -10.53
CA VAL A 126 -6.28 -7.66 -11.93
C VAL A 126 -5.19 -8.18 -12.87
N GLU A 127 -3.94 -7.81 -12.65
CA GLU A 127 -2.81 -8.28 -13.46
C GLU A 127 -2.65 -9.80 -13.37
N ARG A 128 -2.68 -10.35 -12.15
CA ARG A 128 -2.58 -11.80 -11.93
C ARG A 128 -3.74 -12.55 -12.58
N LEU A 129 -4.95 -12.02 -12.47
CA LEU A 129 -6.11 -12.62 -13.09
C LEU A 129 -5.97 -12.60 -14.62
N ALA A 130 -5.59 -11.47 -15.22
CA ALA A 130 -5.41 -11.34 -16.66
C ALA A 130 -4.40 -12.37 -17.20
N VAL A 131 -3.26 -12.57 -16.53
CA VAL A 131 -2.27 -13.59 -16.91
C VAL A 131 -2.88 -14.99 -16.90
N LYS A 132 -3.65 -15.35 -15.86
CA LYS A 132 -4.30 -16.67 -15.78
C LYS A 132 -5.37 -16.83 -16.87
N LEU A 133 -6.17 -15.79 -17.15
CA LEU A 133 -7.20 -15.84 -18.18
C LEU A 133 -6.65 -15.94 -19.58
N ASN A 134 -5.52 -15.28 -19.86
CA ASN A 134 -4.80 -15.45 -21.12
C ASN A 134 -4.28 -16.89 -21.30
N ARG A 135 -3.82 -17.53 -20.22
CA ARG A 135 -3.39 -18.94 -20.24
C ARG A 135 -4.57 -19.92 -20.39
N PHE A 136 -5.72 -19.59 -19.82
CA PHE A 136 -6.90 -20.46 -19.77
C PHE A 136 -8.11 -19.81 -20.44
N LYS A 137 -8.10 -19.76 -21.78
CA LYS A 137 -9.14 -19.08 -22.58
C LYS A 137 -10.57 -19.48 -22.22
N ARG A 138 -10.82 -20.77 -21.93
CA ARG A 138 -12.15 -21.26 -21.53
C ARG A 138 -12.64 -20.69 -20.19
N LEU A 139 -11.73 -20.38 -19.25
CA LEU A 139 -12.09 -19.65 -18.02
C LEU A 139 -12.47 -18.20 -18.36
N ASN A 140 -11.72 -17.56 -19.25
CA ASN A 140 -11.99 -16.19 -19.69
C ASN A 140 -13.38 -16.06 -20.35
N ASP A 141 -13.73 -17.02 -21.19
CA ASP A 141 -15.00 -17.00 -21.94
C ASP A 141 -16.24 -17.23 -21.06
N LEU A 142 -16.08 -17.84 -19.88
CA LEU A 142 -17.19 -18.28 -19.02
C LEU A 142 -17.33 -17.49 -17.71
N MET A 143 -16.29 -16.76 -17.27
CA MET A 143 -16.36 -15.98 -16.05
C MET A 143 -17.09 -14.64 -16.25
N SER A 144 -17.96 -14.32 -15.29
CA SER A 144 -18.64 -13.02 -15.27
C SER A 144 -17.91 -12.00 -14.40
N LEU A 145 -18.06 -10.71 -14.71
CA LEU A 145 -17.56 -9.63 -13.85
C LEU A 145 -18.07 -9.70 -12.40
N ASN A 146 -19.27 -10.27 -12.17
CA ASN A 146 -19.78 -10.47 -10.82
C ASN A 146 -18.97 -11.52 -10.07
N THR A 147 -18.71 -12.66 -10.72
CA THR A 147 -17.91 -13.75 -10.19
C THR A 147 -16.49 -13.27 -9.86
N ILE A 148 -15.89 -12.47 -10.76
CA ILE A 148 -14.57 -11.87 -10.53
C ILE A 148 -14.60 -10.90 -9.33
N ALA A 149 -15.63 -10.09 -9.22
CA ALA A 149 -15.78 -9.15 -8.11
C ALA A 149 -15.98 -9.91 -6.77
N GLU A 150 -16.79 -10.96 -6.74
CA GLU A 150 -16.97 -11.83 -5.57
C GLU A 150 -15.66 -12.51 -5.17
N MET A 151 -14.91 -13.06 -6.13
CA MET A 151 -13.56 -13.60 -5.87
C MET A 151 -12.63 -12.54 -5.28
N SER A 152 -12.68 -11.29 -5.77
CA SER A 152 -11.89 -10.19 -5.19
C SER A 152 -12.30 -9.91 -3.74
N ALA A 153 -13.59 -9.99 -3.42
CA ALA A 153 -14.08 -9.79 -2.06
C ALA A 153 -13.53 -10.85 -1.10
N GLU A 154 -13.45 -12.11 -1.55
CA GLU A 154 -12.87 -13.22 -0.80
C GLU A 154 -11.34 -13.11 -0.65
N CYS A 155 -10.66 -12.58 -1.67
CA CYS A 155 -9.23 -12.30 -1.58
C CYS A 155 -8.93 -11.27 -0.49
N PHE A 156 -9.78 -10.24 -0.34
CA PHE A 156 -9.54 -9.12 0.58
C PHE A 156 -10.36 -9.18 1.88
N SER A 157 -11.16 -10.21 2.09
CA SER A 157 -11.78 -10.48 3.39
C SER A 157 -10.72 -11.04 4.34
N ARG A 158 -9.91 -10.15 4.94
CA ARG A 158 -9.01 -10.55 6.03
C ARG A 158 -9.84 -11.17 7.17
N ASN A 159 -9.26 -12.12 7.91
CA ASN A 159 -9.88 -12.92 9.00
C ASN A 159 -10.62 -12.17 10.14
N SER A 160 -10.78 -10.85 10.06
CA SER A 160 -11.57 -10.11 11.03
C SER A 160 -13.07 -10.28 10.72
N LYS A 161 -13.79 -10.96 11.62
CA LYS A 161 -15.25 -11.18 11.56
C LYS A 161 -16.09 -9.89 11.43
N LYS A 162 -15.50 -8.71 11.65
CA LYS A 162 -16.20 -7.40 11.69
C LYS A 162 -15.99 -6.54 10.44
N ALA A 163 -15.00 -6.85 9.60
CA ALA A 163 -14.78 -6.07 8.38
C ALA A 163 -15.63 -6.63 7.24
N LYS A 164 -16.46 -5.79 6.61
CA LYS A 164 -17.14 -6.18 5.38
C LYS A 164 -16.08 -6.48 4.30
N PRO A 165 -16.22 -7.57 3.54
CA PRO A 165 -15.34 -7.86 2.41
C PRO A 165 -15.28 -6.68 1.45
N ARG A 166 -14.06 -6.25 1.10
CA ARG A 166 -13.84 -5.17 0.14
C ARG A 166 -13.82 -5.76 -1.27
N MET A 167 -14.78 -5.40 -2.09
CA MET A 167 -14.89 -5.86 -3.48
C MET A 167 -14.34 -4.81 -4.45
N ILE A 168 -13.61 -5.25 -5.49
CA ILE A 168 -13.24 -4.39 -6.61
C ILE A 168 -14.49 -4.06 -7.43
N CYS A 169 -14.73 -2.78 -7.71
CA CYS A 169 -15.92 -2.38 -8.45
C CYS A 169 -15.88 -2.85 -9.91
N ARG A 170 -17.04 -3.20 -10.46
CA ARG A 170 -17.15 -3.70 -11.85
C ARG A 170 -16.65 -2.68 -12.88
N LYS A 171 -16.80 -1.38 -12.61
CA LYS A 171 -16.30 -0.31 -13.50
C LYS A 171 -14.79 -0.38 -13.63
N TYR A 172 -14.08 -0.57 -12.51
CA TYR A 172 -12.63 -0.76 -12.51
C TYR A 172 -12.26 -2.04 -13.27
N LEU A 173 -12.89 -3.18 -12.94
CA LEU A 173 -12.61 -4.45 -13.63
C LEU A 173 -12.78 -4.34 -15.15
N ARG A 174 -13.83 -3.68 -15.65
CA ARG A 174 -14.06 -3.47 -17.10
C ARG A 174 -12.96 -2.66 -17.80
N GLN A 175 -12.29 -1.76 -17.08
CA GLN A 175 -11.20 -0.97 -17.67
C GLN A 175 -9.98 -1.84 -17.97
N TYR A 176 -9.79 -2.94 -17.24
CA TYR A 176 -8.58 -3.76 -17.32
C TYR A 176 -8.82 -5.20 -17.80
N LEU A 177 -10.06 -5.69 -17.76
CA LEU A 177 -10.46 -7.04 -18.19
C LEU A 177 -11.53 -6.91 -19.27
N SER A 178 -11.19 -7.35 -20.49
CA SER A 178 -12.07 -7.28 -21.66
C SER A 178 -13.03 -8.48 -21.75
N ASN A 179 -14.17 -8.22 -22.40
CA ASN A 179 -15.24 -9.08 -22.90
C ASN A 179 -16.39 -9.50 -21.97
N PRO A 180 -17.64 -9.21 -22.39
CA PRO A 180 -18.84 -9.88 -21.93
C PRO A 180 -19.35 -10.88 -22.99
N ASN A 181 -19.64 -12.12 -22.60
CA ASN A 181 -20.73 -12.89 -23.21
C ASN A 181 -21.43 -13.74 -22.14
N ARG A 182 -22.76 -13.63 -22.08
CA ARG A 182 -23.63 -14.22 -21.05
C ARG A 182 -24.48 -15.30 -21.68
N VAL A 183 -24.31 -16.55 -21.25
CA VAL A 183 -25.41 -17.50 -21.20
C VAL A 183 -25.51 -18.04 -19.77
N ALA A 184 -26.62 -17.77 -19.10
CA ALA A 184 -26.77 -17.98 -17.65
C ALA A 184 -26.74 -19.46 -17.23
N SER A 185 -27.14 -20.38 -18.11
CA SER A 185 -27.16 -21.83 -17.87
C SER A 185 -25.75 -22.43 -17.88
N ALA A 186 -24.96 -22.13 -18.92
CA ALA A 186 -23.56 -22.55 -19.02
C ALA A 186 -22.71 -22.03 -17.84
N LYS A 187 -23.04 -20.84 -17.34
CA LYS A 187 -22.39 -20.24 -16.16
C LYS A 187 -22.58 -21.07 -14.89
N LYS A 188 -23.80 -21.52 -14.57
CA LYS A 188 -24.06 -22.28 -13.33
C LYS A 188 -23.35 -23.64 -13.32
N GLN A 189 -23.34 -24.35 -14.45
CA GLN A 189 -22.63 -25.62 -14.60
C GLN A 189 -21.11 -25.44 -14.53
N PHE A 190 -20.61 -24.33 -15.08
CA PHE A 190 -19.19 -23.98 -14.99
C PHE A 190 -18.76 -23.64 -13.56
N GLU A 191 -19.52 -22.80 -12.84
CA GLU A 191 -19.21 -22.38 -11.46
C GLU A 191 -19.22 -23.55 -10.46
N SER A 192 -19.96 -24.62 -10.75
CA SER A 192 -20.00 -25.85 -9.96
C SER A 192 -18.99 -26.91 -10.43
N SER A 193 -18.28 -26.68 -11.54
CA SER A 193 -17.31 -27.65 -12.04
C SER A 193 -16.09 -27.75 -11.10
N PRO A 194 -15.57 -28.96 -10.84
CA PRO A 194 -14.39 -29.14 -9.98
C PRO A 194 -13.20 -28.29 -10.42
N LEU A 195 -13.00 -28.15 -11.74
CA LEU A 195 -11.91 -27.38 -12.34
C LEU A 195 -12.01 -25.88 -12.02
N PHE A 196 -13.21 -25.30 -12.02
CA PHE A 196 -13.40 -23.90 -11.63
C PHE A 196 -13.27 -23.70 -10.12
N VAL A 197 -13.82 -24.62 -9.33
CA VAL A 197 -13.71 -24.56 -7.86
C VAL A 197 -12.25 -24.62 -7.41
N GLU A 198 -11.47 -25.53 -7.98
CA GLU A 198 -10.03 -25.65 -7.72
C GLU A 198 -9.28 -24.39 -8.18
N PHE A 199 -9.54 -23.90 -9.40
CA PHE A 199 -8.96 -22.66 -9.88
C PHE A 199 -9.22 -21.48 -8.94
N ARG A 200 -10.48 -21.28 -8.52
CA ARG A 200 -10.89 -20.20 -7.62
C ARG A 200 -10.18 -20.28 -6.28
N SER A 201 -10.17 -21.47 -5.65
CA SER A 201 -9.51 -21.69 -4.37
C SER A 201 -8.02 -21.36 -4.44
N ASN A 202 -7.33 -21.91 -5.44
CA ASN A 202 -5.90 -21.68 -5.64
C ASN A 202 -5.58 -20.21 -5.94
N PHE A 203 -6.42 -19.55 -6.75
CA PHE A 203 -6.25 -18.14 -7.07
C PHE A 203 -6.44 -17.24 -5.85
N ILE A 204 -7.46 -17.51 -5.02
CA ILE A 204 -7.70 -16.76 -3.77
C ILE A 204 -6.51 -16.89 -2.83
N ALA A 205 -6.03 -18.11 -2.61
CA ALA A 205 -4.86 -18.36 -1.76
C ALA A 205 -3.60 -17.66 -2.29
N GLU A 206 -3.39 -17.67 -3.61
CA GLU A 206 -2.28 -16.96 -4.27
C GLU A 206 -2.35 -15.46 -4.00
N ILE A 207 -3.51 -14.82 -4.23
CA ILE A 207 -3.68 -13.38 -4.03
C ILE A 207 -3.56 -13.01 -2.55
N GLN A 208 -4.15 -13.78 -1.64
CA GLN A 208 -4.02 -13.52 -0.20
C GLN A 208 -2.55 -13.53 0.23
N ARG A 209 -1.77 -14.52 -0.23
CA ARG A 209 -0.33 -14.58 0.02
C ARG A 209 0.41 -13.37 -0.58
N LEU A 210 0.10 -12.99 -1.82
CA LEU A 210 0.78 -11.86 -2.47
C LEU A 210 0.39 -10.51 -1.86
N SER A 211 -0.85 -10.32 -1.41
CA SER A 211 -1.31 -9.12 -0.69
C SER A 211 -0.55 -8.95 0.63
N VAL A 212 -0.33 -10.05 1.36
CA VAL A 212 0.50 -10.09 2.56
C VAL A 212 1.95 -9.65 2.27
N LEU A 213 2.54 -10.12 1.17
CA LEU A 213 3.90 -9.71 0.78
C LEU A 213 3.97 -8.26 0.27
N LEU A 214 2.91 -7.79 -0.38
CA LEU A 214 2.77 -6.41 -0.82
C LEU A 214 2.69 -5.45 0.39
N ASP A 215 1.97 -5.86 1.45
CA ASP A 215 1.93 -5.13 2.72
C ASP A 215 3.34 -4.97 3.32
N ILE A 216 4.12 -6.07 3.38
CA ILE A 216 5.51 -6.05 3.86
C ILE A 216 6.35 -5.09 3.04
N SER A 217 6.23 -5.15 1.72
CA SER A 217 7.02 -4.30 0.82
C SER A 217 6.68 -2.83 1.00
N PHE A 218 5.39 -2.52 1.17
CA PHE A 218 4.90 -1.17 1.44
C PHE A 218 5.43 -0.63 2.77
N ILE A 219 5.51 -1.47 3.78
CA ILE A 219 6.11 -1.16 5.08
C ILE A 219 7.61 -0.87 4.94
N GLU A 220 8.34 -1.71 4.21
CA GLU A 220 9.78 -1.55 3.99
C GLU A 220 10.12 -0.29 3.19
N PHE A 221 9.38 0.01 2.13
CA PHE A 221 9.58 1.25 1.36
C PHE A 221 9.38 2.50 2.21
N LYS A 222 8.36 2.50 3.08
CA LYS A 222 8.18 3.57 4.04
C LYS A 222 9.37 3.67 4.99
N TYR A 223 9.84 2.55 5.54
CA TYR A 223 10.99 2.54 6.43
C TYR A 223 12.24 3.16 5.79
N GLN A 224 12.60 2.71 4.59
CA GLN A 224 13.76 3.24 3.86
C GLN A 224 13.61 4.74 3.58
N THR A 225 12.41 5.17 3.17
CA THR A 225 12.10 6.59 2.96
C THR A 225 12.30 7.41 4.24
N VAL A 226 11.80 6.91 5.37
CA VAL A 226 11.89 7.59 6.67
C VAL A 226 13.33 7.65 7.18
N LYS A 227 14.06 6.55 7.06
CA LYS A 227 15.47 6.48 7.46
C LYS A 227 16.30 7.48 6.66
N TYR A 228 16.09 7.53 5.34
CA TYR A 228 16.71 8.53 4.48
C TYR A 228 16.42 9.96 4.95
N ILE A 229 15.15 10.28 5.23
CA ILE A 229 14.75 11.60 5.73
C ILE A 229 15.43 11.93 7.06
N GLU A 230 15.46 10.98 7.99
CA GLU A 230 16.12 11.14 9.29
C GLU A 230 17.61 11.49 9.11
N ASP A 231 18.29 10.80 8.20
CA ASP A 231 19.71 11.02 7.91
C ASP A 231 19.95 12.39 7.23
N GLN A 232 19.09 12.80 6.30
CA GLN A 232 19.14 14.15 5.69
C GLN A 232 18.98 15.25 6.75
N ILE A 233 18.03 15.11 7.67
CA ILE A 233 17.82 16.08 8.76
C ILE A 233 19.03 16.14 9.70
N LYS A 234 19.71 15.00 9.96
CA LYS A 234 20.94 14.98 10.77
C LYS A 234 22.08 15.72 10.08
N GLN A 235 22.29 15.48 8.78
CA GLN A 235 23.34 16.13 8.00
C GLN A 235 23.17 17.66 7.96
N GLN A 236 21.93 18.15 7.86
CA GLN A 236 21.61 19.58 7.91
C GLN A 236 21.97 20.26 9.25
N LYS A 237 22.17 19.51 10.34
CA LYS A 237 22.59 20.07 11.63
C LYS A 237 24.10 20.23 11.78
N VAL A 238 24.89 19.70 10.83
CA VAL A 238 26.36 19.71 10.87
C VAL A 238 26.95 20.95 10.19
N ILE A 239 26.11 21.81 9.60
CA ILE A 239 26.46 23.08 8.96
C ILE A 239 25.94 24.23 9.81
#